data_AF-A0A2R6KP73-F1
#
_entry.id   AF-A0A2R6KP73-F1
#
_cell.length_a   1.000
_cell.length_b   1.000
_cell.length_c   1.000
_cell.angle_alpha   90.00
_cell.angle_beta   90.00
_cell.angle_gamma   90.00
#
_symmetry.space_group_name_H-M   'P 1'
#
loop_
_entity.id
_entity.type
_entity.pdbx_description
1 polymer ?
#
loop_
_entity_poly.entity_id
_entity_poly.type
_entity_poly.pdbx_seq_one_letter_code
_entity_poly.pdbx_strand_id
1 'polypeptide(L)'
;MFVGHACLAFAVAALGAYRLGWRRETALQVAVVAALFATLPDVDVVYGIAGLLAPAAGSGPVPVESFWDAGNRVHRGVTHALPIAVVVAGGAALVARSRGRSRLTGAGVLLALVPAATALGGLLTGAVTAVFVLGAGALAVGAGRRGASPRIVGAGAAVGLVTHPFGDLFTGSPPAFLYPFDVTLVAERVVLSTDPTLHLLGAFGFELATVWLAVAAYFMTSGERPHAHVDRRAVLGVAYAGAALALPAPTPDVSYHFVFSVLAVGFVGVTPPSLERVGTWRAAVTALAAISLAAVAYAAVYLVVG
;
A
#
# COMPACT_ATOMS: atom_id res chain seq x y z
N MET A 1 0.87 4.06 5.20
CA MET A 1 1.50 3.42 4.03
C MET A 1 0.56 2.74 3.02
N PHE A 2 -0.73 2.46 3.32
CA PHE A 2 -1.64 1.71 2.43
C PHE A 2 -1.56 2.03 0.91
N VAL A 3 -1.54 3.31 0.53
CA VAL A 3 -1.55 3.67 -0.90
C VAL A 3 -0.15 3.60 -1.55
N GLY A 4 0.89 3.89 -0.77
CA GLY A 4 2.27 3.98 -1.28
C GLY A 4 2.80 2.65 -1.82
N HIS A 5 2.44 1.53 -1.21
CA HIS A 5 2.88 0.19 -1.63
C HIS A 5 2.32 -0.18 -3.01
N ALA A 6 1.02 0.08 -3.22
CA ALA A 6 0.36 -0.14 -4.50
C ALA A 6 0.98 0.73 -5.61
N CYS A 7 1.24 2.01 -5.31
CA CYS A 7 1.89 2.93 -6.23
C CYS A 7 3.34 2.50 -6.57
N LEU A 8 4.12 2.09 -5.58
CA LEU A 8 5.48 1.60 -5.80
C LEU A 8 5.48 0.33 -6.68
N ALA A 9 4.64 -0.65 -6.34
CA ALA A 9 4.50 -1.88 -7.12
C ALA A 9 4.07 -1.61 -8.56
N PHE A 10 3.09 -0.70 -8.75
CA PHE A 10 2.67 -0.24 -10.07
C PHE A 10 3.87 0.33 -10.84
N ALA A 11 4.61 1.26 -10.25
CA ALA A 11 5.70 1.93 -10.92
C ALA A 11 6.83 0.97 -11.30
N VAL A 12 7.25 0.10 -10.38
CA VAL A 12 8.30 -0.89 -10.61
C VAL A 12 7.91 -1.83 -11.75
N ALA A 13 6.67 -2.35 -11.74
CA ALA A 13 6.18 -3.23 -12.78
C ALA A 13 6.01 -2.52 -14.13
N ALA A 14 5.44 -1.31 -14.16
CA ALA A 14 5.25 -0.52 -15.38
C ALA A 14 6.58 -0.16 -16.04
N LEU A 15 7.49 0.46 -15.28
CA LEU A 15 8.80 0.88 -15.78
C LEU A 15 9.66 -0.33 -16.14
N GLY A 16 9.66 -1.39 -15.32
CA GLY A 16 10.37 -2.62 -15.61
C GLY A 16 9.92 -3.27 -16.92
N ALA A 17 8.61 -3.48 -17.10
CA ALA A 17 8.07 -4.05 -18.33
C ALA A 17 8.33 -3.14 -19.55
N TYR A 18 8.17 -1.82 -19.39
CA TYR A 18 8.47 -0.86 -20.45
C TYR A 18 9.95 -0.91 -20.88
N ARG A 19 10.88 -0.96 -19.92
CA ARG A 19 12.33 -1.09 -20.19
C ARG A 19 12.71 -2.41 -20.84
N LEU A 20 11.95 -3.47 -20.58
CA LEU A 20 12.10 -4.78 -21.24
C LEU A 20 11.46 -4.83 -22.63
N GLY A 21 10.96 -3.70 -23.16
CA GLY A 21 10.39 -3.61 -24.51
C GLY A 21 9.00 -4.22 -24.64
N TRP A 22 8.28 -4.41 -23.53
CA TRP A 22 6.90 -4.92 -23.59
C TRP A 22 5.97 -3.87 -24.20
N ARG A 23 4.91 -4.33 -24.87
CA ARG A 23 3.85 -3.44 -25.37
C ARG A 23 3.23 -2.66 -24.22
N ARG A 24 2.86 -1.40 -24.45
CA ARG A 24 2.32 -0.47 -23.43
C ARG A 24 1.14 -1.06 -22.67
N GLU A 25 0.23 -1.71 -23.39
CA GLU A 25 -0.97 -2.34 -22.81
C GLU A 25 -0.58 -3.47 -21.85
N THR A 26 0.44 -4.25 -22.20
CA THR A 26 0.93 -5.36 -21.36
C THR A 26 1.70 -4.84 -20.15
N ALA A 27 2.49 -3.78 -20.30
CA ALA A 27 3.19 -3.11 -19.21
C ALA A 27 2.21 -2.52 -18.19
N LEU A 28 1.15 -1.84 -18.65
CA LEU A 28 0.09 -1.33 -17.78
C LEU A 28 -0.72 -2.46 -17.14
N GLN A 29 -1.00 -3.54 -17.87
CA GLN A 29 -1.73 -4.69 -17.31
C GLN A 29 -0.96 -5.35 -16.16
N VAL A 30 0.34 -5.61 -16.32
CA VAL A 30 1.15 -6.17 -15.22
C VAL A 30 1.29 -5.18 -14.07
N ALA A 31 1.39 -3.88 -14.34
CA ALA A 31 1.46 -2.84 -13.32
C ALA A 31 0.19 -2.75 -12.46
N VAL A 32 -1.00 -2.79 -13.08
CA VAL A 32 -2.27 -2.83 -12.35
C VAL A 32 -2.38 -4.10 -11.51
N VAL A 33 -2.01 -5.26 -12.07
CA VAL A 33 -2.01 -6.51 -11.30
C VAL A 33 -1.05 -6.41 -10.12
N ALA A 34 0.17 -5.89 -10.32
CA ALA A 34 1.14 -5.71 -9.25
C ALA A 34 0.62 -4.78 -8.15
N ALA A 35 0.00 -3.65 -8.51
CA ALA A 35 -0.61 -2.72 -7.57
C ALA A 35 -1.70 -3.39 -6.73
N LEU A 36 -2.60 -4.16 -7.35
CA LEU A 36 -3.67 -4.88 -6.65
C LEU A 36 -3.14 -5.97 -5.71
N PHE A 37 -2.10 -6.70 -6.12
CA PHE A 37 -1.45 -7.66 -5.22
C PHE A 37 -0.70 -6.96 -4.07
N ALA A 38 -0.12 -5.78 -4.32
CA ALA A 38 0.50 -4.96 -3.30
C ALA A 38 -0.50 -4.33 -2.33
N THR A 39 -1.82 -4.38 -2.54
CA THR A 39 -2.80 -4.01 -1.50
C THR A 39 -3.29 -5.19 -0.69
N LEU A 40 -2.92 -6.42 -1.07
CA LEU A 40 -3.44 -7.61 -0.37
C LEU A 40 -2.93 -7.76 1.05
N PRO A 41 -1.65 -7.51 1.39
CA PRO A 41 -1.21 -7.69 2.76
C PRO A 41 -2.02 -6.85 3.76
N ASP A 42 -2.39 -5.62 3.37
CA ASP A 42 -3.22 -4.67 4.13
C ASP A 42 -4.62 -5.16 4.53
N VAL A 43 -5.12 -6.27 3.96
CA VAL A 43 -6.40 -6.86 4.38
C VAL A 43 -6.35 -7.38 5.82
N ASP A 44 -5.15 -7.53 6.38
CA ASP A 44 -4.97 -7.90 7.77
C ASP A 44 -5.63 -6.91 8.73
N VAL A 45 -5.74 -5.61 8.41
CA VAL A 45 -6.49 -4.62 9.22
C VAL A 45 -7.96 -5.01 9.45
N VAL A 46 -8.52 -5.97 8.70
CA VAL A 46 -9.82 -6.60 8.99
C VAL A 46 -9.86 -7.24 10.39
N TYR A 47 -8.74 -7.66 10.98
CA TYR A 47 -8.70 -8.05 12.41
C TYR A 47 -9.24 -6.92 13.31
N GLY A 48 -9.13 -5.67 12.85
CA GLY A 48 -9.67 -4.49 13.49
C GLY A 48 -11.15 -4.60 13.85
N ILE A 49 -11.92 -5.21 12.94
CA ILE A 49 -13.35 -5.47 13.12
C ILE A 49 -13.57 -6.49 14.23
N ALA A 50 -12.72 -7.52 14.35
CA ALA A 50 -12.83 -8.50 15.42
C ALA A 50 -12.62 -7.86 16.81
N GLY A 51 -11.72 -6.88 16.93
CA GLY A 51 -11.54 -6.08 18.15
C GLY A 51 -12.76 -5.24 18.53
N LEU A 52 -13.50 -4.71 17.53
CA LEU A 52 -14.75 -3.98 17.74
C LEU A 52 -15.92 -4.90 18.15
N LEU A 53 -15.93 -6.14 17.67
CA LEU A 53 -16.99 -7.11 17.94
C LEU A 53 -16.79 -7.91 19.23
N ALA A 54 -15.55 -8.03 19.73
CA ALA A 54 -15.26 -8.76 20.96
C ALA A 54 -16.01 -8.24 22.20
N PRO A 55 -16.12 -6.92 22.46
CA PRO A 55 -16.95 -6.38 23.54
C PRO A 55 -18.43 -6.73 23.38
N ALA A 56 -18.94 -6.76 22.14
CA ALA A 56 -20.33 -7.13 21.84
C ALA A 56 -20.61 -8.63 22.09
N ALA A 57 -19.57 -9.47 22.08
CA ALA A 57 -19.66 -10.91 22.36
C ALA A 57 -19.52 -11.26 23.86
N GLY A 58 -19.53 -10.26 24.76
CA GLY A 58 -19.48 -10.49 26.22
C GLY A 58 -18.09 -10.76 26.77
N SER A 59 -17.03 -10.59 25.97
CA SER A 59 -15.64 -10.84 26.39
C SER A 59 -14.97 -9.68 27.16
N GLY A 60 -15.76 -8.67 27.54
CA GLY A 60 -15.27 -7.45 28.18
C GLY A 60 -14.56 -6.50 27.20
N PRO A 61 -14.12 -5.31 27.64
CA PRO A 61 -13.30 -4.42 26.83
C PRO A 61 -11.96 -5.10 26.52
N VAL A 62 -11.61 -5.24 25.25
CA VAL A 62 -10.25 -5.63 24.85
C VAL A 62 -9.34 -4.42 25.11
N PRO A 63 -8.26 -4.54 25.92
CA PRO A 63 -7.31 -3.46 26.09
C PRO A 63 -6.77 -3.03 24.71
N VAL A 64 -6.74 -1.73 24.47
CA VAL A 64 -6.35 -1.14 23.17
C VAL A 64 -4.94 -1.61 22.79
N GLU A 65 -4.06 -1.76 23.77
CA GLU A 65 -2.69 -2.21 23.67
C GLU A 65 -2.61 -3.69 23.25
N SER A 66 -3.47 -4.55 23.80
CA SER A 66 -3.60 -5.97 23.41
C SER A 66 -4.06 -6.12 21.96
N PHE A 67 -4.98 -5.27 21.53
CA PHE A 67 -5.45 -5.20 20.16
C PHE A 67 -4.34 -4.77 19.19
N TRP A 68 -3.56 -3.74 19.53
CA TRP A 68 -2.43 -3.29 18.72
C TRP A 68 -1.27 -4.30 18.72
N ASP A 69 -1.02 -5.00 19.81
CA ASP A 69 0.00 -6.04 19.91
C ASP A 69 -0.34 -7.28 19.08
N ALA A 70 -1.58 -7.76 19.17
CA ALA A 70 -2.08 -8.84 18.34
C ALA A 70 -2.07 -8.42 16.86
N GLY A 71 -2.49 -7.18 16.60
CA GLY A 71 -2.43 -6.54 15.30
C GLY A 71 -1.03 -6.53 14.73
N ASN A 72 -0.04 -5.98 15.45
CA ASN A 72 1.35 -5.91 14.99
C ASN A 72 1.97 -7.29 14.74
N ARG A 73 1.67 -8.31 15.56
CA ARG A 73 2.19 -9.68 15.34
C ARG A 73 1.58 -10.35 14.10
N VAL A 74 0.29 -10.15 13.84
CA VAL A 74 -0.41 -10.77 12.71
C VAL A 74 -0.19 -9.98 11.42
N HIS A 75 -0.30 -8.64 11.49
CA HIS A 75 -0.08 -7.69 10.40
C HIS A 75 1.34 -7.80 9.85
N ARG A 76 2.35 -7.91 10.71
CA ARG A 76 3.76 -7.89 10.27
C ARG A 76 4.39 -9.29 10.15
N GLY A 77 3.56 -10.33 10.20
CA GLY A 77 3.95 -11.74 10.11
C GLY A 77 3.68 -12.32 8.72
N VAL A 78 2.68 -13.20 8.62
CA VAL A 78 2.40 -14.02 7.41
C VAL A 78 2.21 -13.19 6.13
N THR A 79 1.48 -12.07 6.21
CA THR A 79 1.11 -11.25 5.04
C THR A 79 2.29 -10.47 4.45
N HIS A 80 3.31 -10.19 5.26
CA HIS A 80 4.49 -9.37 4.90
C HIS A 80 5.76 -10.20 4.70
N ALA A 81 5.68 -11.52 4.82
CA ALA A 81 6.81 -12.43 4.69
C ALA A 81 7.15 -12.72 3.22
N LEU A 82 8.42 -12.54 2.85
CA LEU A 82 8.92 -12.77 1.49
C LEU A 82 8.78 -14.25 1.05
N PRO A 83 9.05 -15.27 1.91
CA PRO A 83 8.79 -16.66 1.54
C PRO A 83 7.31 -16.92 1.19
N ILE A 84 6.40 -16.33 1.96
CA ILE A 84 4.95 -16.45 1.74
C ILE A 84 4.55 -15.73 0.45
N ALA A 85 5.11 -14.54 0.18
CA ALA A 85 4.90 -13.81 -1.08
C ALA A 85 5.24 -14.67 -2.31
N VAL A 86 6.35 -15.42 -2.27
CA VAL A 86 6.76 -16.33 -3.37
C VAL A 86 5.74 -17.47 -3.55
N VAL A 87 5.32 -18.11 -2.46
CA VAL A 87 4.32 -19.20 -2.51
C VAL A 87 2.99 -18.70 -3.05
N VAL A 88 2.52 -17.54 -2.58
CA VAL A 88 1.25 -16.94 -3.00
C VAL A 88 1.31 -16.50 -4.46
N ALA A 89 2.42 -15.91 -4.92
CA ALA A 89 2.60 -15.55 -6.33
C ALA A 89 2.57 -16.79 -7.24
N GLY A 90 3.24 -17.88 -6.83
CA GLY A 90 3.20 -19.16 -7.54
C GLY A 90 1.79 -19.78 -7.57
N GLY A 91 1.10 -19.78 -6.43
CA GLY A 91 -0.29 -20.23 -6.32
C GLY A 91 -1.23 -19.44 -7.21
N ALA A 92 -1.15 -18.10 -7.19
CA ALA A 92 -1.92 -17.19 -8.04
C ALA A 92 -1.66 -17.44 -9.54
N ALA A 93 -0.41 -17.64 -9.93
CA ALA A 93 -0.05 -17.97 -11.31
C ALA A 93 -0.68 -19.30 -11.76
N LEU A 94 -0.70 -20.31 -10.88
CA LEU A 94 -1.33 -21.61 -11.15
C LEU A 94 -2.86 -21.51 -11.23
N VAL A 95 -3.50 -20.74 -10.33
CA VAL A 95 -4.94 -20.48 -10.34
C VAL A 95 -5.37 -19.81 -11.65
N ALA A 96 -4.56 -18.88 -12.15
CA ALA A 96 -4.81 -18.16 -13.41
C ALA A 96 -4.74 -19.06 -14.66
N ARG A 97 -4.24 -20.31 -14.57
CA ARG A 97 -4.20 -21.23 -15.72
C ARG A 97 -5.61 -21.73 -16.09
N SER A 98 -5.78 -22.09 -17.36
CA SER A 98 -7.03 -22.63 -17.90
C SER A 98 -7.25 -24.11 -17.57
N ARG A 99 -6.18 -24.87 -17.32
CA ARG A 99 -6.25 -26.30 -17.02
C ARG A 99 -6.75 -26.52 -15.59
N GLY A 100 -7.82 -27.31 -15.44
CA GLY A 100 -8.44 -27.61 -14.14
C GLY A 100 -7.45 -28.14 -13.10
N ARG A 101 -6.57 -29.08 -13.50
CA ARG A 101 -5.54 -29.63 -12.59
C ARG A 101 -4.60 -28.55 -12.03
N SER A 102 -4.05 -27.69 -12.89
CA SER A 102 -3.15 -26.62 -12.45
C SER A 102 -3.86 -25.63 -11.53
N ARG A 103 -5.12 -25.28 -11.85
CA ARG A 103 -5.93 -24.40 -11.01
C ARG A 103 -6.20 -25.02 -9.64
N LEU A 104 -6.55 -26.31 -9.59
CA LEU A 104 -6.74 -27.04 -8.34
C LEU A 104 -5.45 -27.11 -7.52
N THR A 105 -4.30 -27.36 -8.14
CA THR A 105 -2.99 -27.31 -7.47
C THR A 105 -2.73 -25.91 -6.89
N GLY A 106 -2.94 -24.85 -7.67
CA GLY A 106 -2.77 -23.47 -7.19
C GLY A 106 -3.68 -23.14 -6.00
N ALA A 107 -4.96 -23.51 -6.10
CA ALA A 107 -5.92 -23.34 -5.00
C ALA A 107 -5.52 -24.15 -3.76
N GLY A 108 -5.06 -25.39 -3.94
CA GLY A 108 -4.57 -26.25 -2.86
C GLY A 108 -3.35 -25.65 -2.17
N VAL A 109 -2.38 -25.12 -2.93
CA VAL A 109 -1.19 -24.44 -2.38
C VAL A 109 -1.60 -23.21 -1.56
N LEU A 110 -2.50 -22.37 -2.09
CA LEU A 110 -2.99 -21.19 -1.37
C LEU A 110 -3.75 -21.56 -0.09
N LEU A 111 -4.66 -22.53 -0.17
CA LEU A 111 -5.47 -22.96 0.98
C LEU A 111 -4.64 -23.70 2.03
N ALA A 112 -3.57 -24.39 1.66
CA ALA A 112 -2.67 -25.05 2.61
C ALA A 112 -1.91 -24.08 3.53
N LEU A 113 -1.76 -22.81 3.13
CA LEU A 113 -1.17 -21.78 3.99
C LEU A 113 -2.01 -21.50 5.24
N VAL A 114 -3.34 -21.66 5.16
CA VAL A 114 -4.25 -21.37 6.28
C VAL A 114 -4.00 -22.28 7.48
N PRO A 115 -4.06 -23.64 7.37
CA PRO A 115 -3.76 -24.51 8.50
C PRO A 115 -2.30 -24.38 8.97
N ALA A 116 -1.35 -24.13 8.07
CA ALA A 116 0.06 -23.93 8.45
C ALA A 116 0.23 -22.66 9.31
N ALA A 117 -0.33 -21.53 8.87
CA ALA A 117 -0.34 -20.29 9.63
C ALA A 117 -1.10 -20.41 10.95
N THR A 118 -2.20 -21.18 10.96
CA THR A 118 -2.96 -21.47 12.18
C THR A 118 -2.12 -22.26 13.19
N ALA A 119 -1.38 -23.27 12.74
CA ALA A 119 -0.53 -24.08 13.61
C ALA A 119 0.64 -23.29 14.21
N LEU A 120 1.18 -22.33 13.46
CA LEU A 120 2.35 -21.54 13.88
C LEU A 120 1.98 -20.27 14.69
N GLY A 121 0.85 -19.64 14.37
CA GLY A 121 0.47 -18.33 14.91
C GLY A 121 -0.94 -18.28 15.52
N GLY A 122 -1.62 -19.41 15.65
CA GLY A 122 -2.98 -19.49 16.23
C GLY A 122 -4.11 -19.10 15.27
N LEU A 123 -5.34 -19.16 15.78
CA LEU A 123 -6.58 -18.99 14.99
C LEU A 123 -6.69 -17.63 14.28
N LEU A 124 -6.27 -16.55 14.93
CA LEU A 124 -6.33 -15.20 14.34
C LEU A 124 -5.42 -15.10 13.10
N THR A 125 -4.18 -15.59 13.22
CA THR A 125 -3.22 -15.66 12.11
C THR A 125 -3.78 -16.51 10.96
N GLY A 126 -4.41 -17.64 11.29
CA GLY A 126 -5.14 -18.47 10.33
C GLY A 126 -6.25 -17.73 9.59
N ALA A 127 -7.10 -17.00 10.32
CA ALA A 127 -8.23 -16.26 9.76
C ALA A 127 -7.77 -15.13 8.82
N VAL A 128 -6.75 -14.34 9.22
CA VAL A 128 -6.15 -13.32 8.36
C VAL A 128 -5.52 -13.95 7.12
N THR A 129 -4.79 -15.06 7.29
CA THR A 129 -4.22 -15.81 6.16
C THR A 129 -5.30 -16.28 5.21
N ALA A 130 -6.47 -16.72 5.71
CA ALA A 130 -7.60 -17.12 4.87
C ALA A 130 -8.11 -15.95 4.02
N VAL A 131 -8.33 -14.76 4.61
CA VAL A 131 -8.75 -13.56 3.86
C VAL A 131 -7.72 -13.19 2.80
N PHE A 132 -6.43 -13.20 3.17
CA PHE A 132 -5.32 -12.90 2.28
C PHE A 132 -5.25 -13.85 1.06
N VAL A 133 -5.30 -15.17 1.28
CA VAL A 133 -5.21 -16.14 0.17
C VAL A 133 -6.48 -16.21 -0.66
N LEU A 134 -7.66 -15.96 -0.08
CA LEU A 134 -8.91 -15.79 -0.82
C LEU A 134 -8.86 -14.55 -1.70
N GLY A 135 -8.32 -13.43 -1.18
CA GLY A 135 -8.05 -12.22 -1.96
C GLY A 135 -7.10 -12.48 -3.12
N ALA A 136 -5.99 -13.18 -2.88
CA ALA A 136 -5.04 -13.58 -3.93
C ALA A 136 -5.69 -14.45 -5.02
N GLY A 137 -6.50 -15.44 -4.62
CA GLY A 137 -7.27 -16.27 -5.55
C GLY A 137 -8.29 -15.46 -6.36
N ALA A 138 -9.03 -14.56 -5.71
CA ALA A 138 -10.01 -13.70 -6.35
C ALA A 138 -9.37 -12.74 -7.37
N LEU A 139 -8.23 -12.12 -7.01
CA LEU A 139 -7.45 -11.30 -7.93
C LEU A 139 -6.92 -12.11 -9.11
N ALA A 140 -6.38 -13.31 -8.88
CA ALA A 140 -5.88 -14.18 -9.95
C ALA A 140 -6.99 -14.58 -10.94
N VAL A 141 -8.16 -14.99 -10.43
CA VAL A 141 -9.33 -15.31 -11.25
C VAL A 141 -9.86 -14.09 -11.99
N GLY A 142 -9.97 -12.95 -11.29
CA GLY A 142 -10.45 -11.69 -11.86
C GLY A 142 -9.53 -11.15 -12.97
N ALA A 143 -8.22 -11.22 -12.78
CA ALA A 143 -7.23 -10.85 -13.78
C ALA A 143 -7.29 -11.78 -14.99
N GLY A 144 -7.38 -13.10 -14.78
CA GLY A 144 -7.53 -14.07 -15.87
C GLY A 144 -8.81 -13.86 -16.68
N ARG A 145 -9.94 -13.55 -16.03
CA ARG A 145 -11.21 -13.20 -16.70
C ARG A 145 -11.11 -11.91 -17.53
N ARG A 146 -10.20 -10.98 -17.16
CA ARG A 146 -9.88 -9.77 -17.92
C ARG A 146 -8.74 -9.97 -18.93
N GLY A 147 -8.39 -11.23 -19.24
CA GLY A 147 -7.42 -11.57 -20.28
C GLY A 147 -5.96 -11.52 -19.84
N ALA A 148 -5.65 -11.37 -18.54
CA ALA A 148 -4.28 -11.45 -18.06
C ALA A 148 -3.78 -12.89 -18.16
N SER A 149 -2.63 -13.09 -18.82
CA SER A 149 -2.01 -14.41 -18.88
C SER A 149 -1.52 -14.86 -17.49
N PRO A 150 -1.37 -16.18 -17.24
CA PRO A 150 -0.81 -16.68 -15.98
C PRO A 150 0.57 -16.10 -15.63
N ARG A 151 1.37 -15.77 -16.64
CA ARG A 151 2.68 -15.12 -16.46
C ARG A 151 2.53 -13.70 -15.93
N ILE A 152 1.56 -12.93 -16.46
CA ILE A 152 1.26 -11.57 -15.98
C ILE A 152 0.74 -11.62 -14.55
N VAL A 153 -0.15 -12.57 -14.23
CA VAL A 153 -0.66 -12.75 -12.86
C VAL A 153 0.48 -13.11 -11.90
N GLY A 154 1.32 -14.09 -12.24
CA GLY A 154 2.45 -14.49 -11.40
C GLY A 154 3.49 -13.39 -11.22
N ALA A 155 3.88 -12.70 -12.29
CA ALA A 155 4.86 -11.61 -12.23
C ALA A 155 4.31 -10.41 -11.44
N GLY A 156 3.06 -10.02 -11.69
CA GLY A 156 2.40 -8.95 -10.95
C GLY A 156 2.28 -9.30 -9.46
N ALA A 157 1.82 -10.51 -9.14
CA ALA A 157 1.75 -10.98 -7.75
C ALA A 157 3.13 -10.98 -7.07
N ALA A 158 4.17 -11.47 -7.75
CA ALA A 158 5.52 -11.47 -7.21
C ALA A 158 6.01 -10.05 -6.94
N VAL A 159 5.91 -9.13 -7.90
CA VAL A 159 6.33 -7.74 -7.71
C VAL A 159 5.54 -7.11 -6.56
N GLY A 160 4.20 -7.19 -6.60
CA GLY A 160 3.35 -6.53 -5.62
C GLY A 160 3.61 -7.01 -4.19
N LEU A 161 3.60 -8.33 -3.97
CA LEU A 161 3.78 -8.92 -2.65
C LEU A 161 5.21 -8.75 -2.13
N VAL A 162 6.23 -8.80 -2.99
CA VAL A 162 7.63 -8.61 -2.57
C VAL A 162 7.92 -7.15 -2.24
N THR A 163 7.39 -6.19 -2.99
CA THR A 163 7.66 -4.77 -2.73
C THR A 163 6.90 -4.22 -1.53
N HIS A 164 5.75 -4.81 -1.19
CA HIS A 164 4.89 -4.33 -0.12
C HIS A 164 5.60 -4.13 1.23
N PRO A 165 6.25 -5.15 1.84
CA PRO A 165 6.78 -5.03 3.20
C PRO A 165 7.89 -3.99 3.36
N PHE A 166 8.54 -3.57 2.28
CA PHE A 166 9.60 -2.57 2.34
C PHE A 166 9.07 -1.16 2.62
N GLY A 167 7.81 -0.87 2.29
CA GLY A 167 7.28 0.47 2.56
C GLY A 167 6.98 0.70 4.05
N ASP A 168 6.75 -0.35 4.85
CA ASP A 168 6.52 -0.19 6.29
C ASP A 168 7.76 0.13 7.12
N LEU A 169 8.94 0.11 6.49
CA LEU A 169 10.21 0.39 7.16
C LEU A 169 10.29 1.80 7.75
N PHE A 170 9.45 2.73 7.31
CA PHE A 170 9.51 4.15 7.72
C PHE A 170 8.47 4.52 8.79
N THR A 171 7.40 3.75 8.96
CA THR A 171 6.24 4.17 9.78
C THR A 171 5.99 3.32 11.01
N GLY A 172 6.57 2.12 11.10
CA GLY A 172 6.40 1.22 12.25
C GLY A 172 7.60 0.30 12.48
N SER A 173 7.42 -0.76 13.26
CA SER A 173 8.45 -1.79 13.42
C SER A 173 8.69 -2.56 12.11
N PRO A 174 9.93 -2.93 11.76
CA PRO A 174 10.18 -3.69 10.54
C PRO A 174 9.35 -4.98 10.47
N PRO A 175 8.83 -5.35 9.29
CA PRO A 175 8.17 -6.63 9.13
C PRO A 175 9.09 -7.82 9.40
N ALA A 176 8.50 -8.96 9.80
CA ALA A 176 9.23 -10.22 9.91
C ALA A 176 9.45 -10.82 8.50
N PHE A 177 10.35 -10.19 7.73
CA PHE A 177 10.57 -10.48 6.30
C PHE A 177 10.77 -11.97 5.97
N LEU A 178 11.35 -12.75 6.90
CA LEU A 178 11.70 -14.15 6.71
C LEU A 178 10.82 -15.11 7.52
N TYR A 179 9.69 -14.66 8.08
CA TYR A 179 8.73 -15.55 8.72
C TYR A 179 8.38 -16.74 7.81
N PRO A 180 8.29 -17.99 8.34
CA PRO A 180 8.33 -18.38 9.76
C PRO A 180 9.73 -18.69 10.29
N PHE A 181 10.79 -18.39 9.55
CA PHE A 181 12.16 -18.59 10.02
C PHE A 181 12.51 -17.53 11.06
N ASP A 182 13.15 -17.94 12.15
CA ASP A 182 13.63 -17.05 13.20
C ASP A 182 14.92 -16.33 12.77
N VAL A 183 14.81 -15.52 11.73
CA VAL A 183 15.91 -14.77 11.12
C VAL A 183 15.48 -13.32 10.93
N THR A 184 16.19 -12.42 11.61
CA THR A 184 15.94 -10.97 11.52
C THR A 184 16.75 -10.39 10.37
N LEU A 185 16.07 -9.92 9.32
CA LEU A 185 16.71 -9.23 8.18
C LEU A 185 16.96 -7.76 8.49
N VAL A 186 15.95 -7.09 9.08
CA VAL A 186 16.00 -5.68 9.47
C VAL A 186 15.49 -5.60 10.90
N ALA A 187 16.35 -5.20 11.83
CA ALA A 187 16.03 -5.18 13.26
C ALA A 187 15.29 -3.91 13.68
N GLU A 188 15.61 -2.78 13.05
CA GLU A 188 15.09 -1.47 13.41
C GLU A 188 14.51 -0.75 12.21
N ARG A 189 13.52 0.11 12.47
CA ARG A 189 12.91 0.96 11.45
C ARG A 189 13.93 1.94 10.90
N VAL A 190 13.71 2.41 9.68
CA VAL A 190 14.51 3.47 9.09
C VAL A 190 14.10 4.80 9.71
N VAL A 191 14.97 5.35 10.56
CA VAL A 191 14.77 6.66 11.20
C VAL A 191 15.38 7.75 10.33
N LEU A 192 14.53 8.59 9.74
CA LEU A 192 14.95 9.70 8.87
C LEU A 192 15.43 10.93 9.64
N SER A 193 14.93 11.11 10.86
CA SER A 193 15.30 12.19 11.78
C SER A 193 15.04 11.75 13.22
N THR A 194 15.84 12.24 14.16
CA THR A 194 15.57 12.10 15.60
C THR A 194 14.42 12.99 16.05
N ASP A 195 14.09 14.03 15.28
CA ASP A 195 12.91 14.85 15.47
C ASP A 195 11.65 14.08 14.96
N PRO A 196 10.66 13.82 15.83
CA PRO A 196 9.47 13.06 15.46
C PRO A 196 8.65 13.69 14.32
N THR A 197 8.56 15.01 14.27
CA THR A 197 7.82 15.74 13.23
C THR A 197 8.54 15.68 11.90
N LEU A 198 9.86 15.91 11.87
CA LEU A 198 10.64 15.76 10.64
C LEU A 198 10.68 14.31 10.16
N HIS A 199 10.70 13.32 11.06
CA HIS A 199 10.59 11.91 10.69
C HIS A 199 9.24 11.62 10.03
N LEU A 200 8.13 12.08 10.61
CA LEU A 200 6.79 11.94 10.04
C LEU A 200 6.69 12.62 8.67
N LEU A 201 7.16 13.85 8.54
CA LEU A 201 7.16 14.59 7.27
C LEU A 201 8.03 13.89 6.20
N GLY A 202 9.18 13.35 6.61
CA GLY A 202 10.03 12.54 5.74
C GLY A 202 9.33 11.27 5.26
N ALA A 203 8.71 10.51 6.17
CA ALA A 203 7.96 9.30 5.83
C ALA A 203 6.77 9.61 4.89
N PHE A 204 6.02 10.67 5.18
CA PHE A 204 4.97 11.18 4.29
C PHE A 204 5.51 11.61 2.92
N GLY A 205 6.69 12.25 2.90
CA GLY A 205 7.39 12.63 1.67
C GLY A 205 7.77 11.42 0.81
N PHE A 206 8.22 10.31 1.43
CA PHE A 206 8.47 9.06 0.73
C PHE A 206 7.19 8.44 0.17
N GLU A 207 6.09 8.41 0.93
CA GLU A 207 4.79 7.98 0.41
C GLU A 207 4.37 8.82 -0.80
N LEU A 208 4.52 10.14 -0.70
CA LEU A 208 4.15 11.05 -1.79
C LEU A 208 5.05 10.85 -3.02
N ALA A 209 6.33 10.56 -2.81
CA ALA A 209 7.28 10.26 -3.88
C ALA A 209 6.90 8.96 -4.62
N THR A 210 6.42 7.91 -3.93
CA THR A 210 5.97 6.69 -4.61
C THR A 210 4.69 6.93 -5.42
N VAL A 211 3.77 7.77 -4.94
CA VAL A 211 2.58 8.18 -5.71
C VAL A 211 2.99 8.96 -6.97
N TRP A 212 3.90 9.94 -6.85
CA TRP A 212 4.44 10.66 -8.01
C TRP A 212 5.17 9.74 -8.98
N LEU A 213 5.92 8.77 -8.48
CA LEU A 213 6.61 7.77 -9.29
C LEU A 213 5.62 6.91 -10.08
N ALA A 214 4.50 6.51 -9.48
CA ALA A 214 3.43 5.77 -10.17
C ALA A 214 2.76 6.61 -11.27
N VAL A 215 2.46 7.88 -10.97
CA VAL A 215 1.91 8.83 -11.94
C VAL A 215 2.89 9.02 -13.11
N ALA A 216 4.17 9.26 -12.82
CA ALA A 216 5.21 9.39 -13.84
C ALA A 216 5.33 8.11 -14.68
N ALA A 217 5.34 6.93 -14.05
CA ALA A 217 5.40 5.64 -14.73
C ALA A 217 4.20 5.43 -15.66
N TYR A 218 2.99 5.80 -15.23
CA TYR A 218 1.80 5.76 -16.07
C TYR A 218 1.96 6.65 -17.30
N PHE A 219 2.29 7.93 -17.11
CA PHE A 219 2.42 8.90 -18.21
C PHE A 219 3.55 8.54 -19.19
N MET A 220 4.69 8.08 -18.68
CA MET A 220 5.80 7.60 -19.51
C MET A 220 5.40 6.39 -20.35
N THR A 221 4.66 5.45 -19.76
CA THR A 221 4.23 4.22 -20.45
C THR A 221 3.11 4.50 -21.43
N SER A 222 2.17 5.40 -21.12
CA SER A 222 1.08 5.80 -22.02
C SER A 222 1.55 6.72 -23.15
N GLY A 223 2.66 7.43 -22.96
CA GLY A 223 3.18 8.42 -23.91
C GLY A 223 2.58 9.82 -23.75
N GLU A 224 1.98 10.09 -22.59
CA GLU A 224 1.41 11.39 -22.24
C GLU A 224 2.35 12.20 -21.32
N ARG A 225 2.05 13.48 -21.08
CA ARG A 225 2.91 14.38 -20.29
C ARG A 225 2.21 14.84 -19.00
N PRO A 226 2.75 14.55 -17.80
CA PRO A 226 2.06 14.83 -16.53
C PRO A 226 1.84 16.32 -16.27
N HIS A 227 2.79 17.19 -16.64
CA HIS A 227 2.72 18.62 -16.38
C HIS A 227 1.58 19.33 -17.12
N ALA A 228 1.07 18.75 -18.21
CA ALA A 228 -0.08 19.29 -18.93
C ALA A 228 -1.39 19.23 -18.11
N HIS A 229 -1.37 18.47 -17.01
CA HIS A 229 -2.53 18.19 -16.17
C HIS A 229 -2.50 18.95 -14.82
N VAL A 230 -1.48 19.78 -14.55
CA VAL A 230 -1.44 20.59 -13.31
C VAL A 230 -2.19 21.90 -13.51
N ASP A 231 -3.19 22.18 -12.68
CA ASP A 231 -3.85 23.47 -12.61
C ASP A 231 -3.10 24.41 -11.63
N ARG A 232 -3.09 25.71 -11.92
CA ARG A 232 -2.49 26.76 -11.05
C ARG A 232 -3.08 26.75 -9.64
N ARG A 233 -4.31 26.25 -9.48
CA ARG A 233 -4.98 26.11 -8.18
C ARG A 233 -4.19 25.29 -7.18
N ALA A 234 -3.29 24.40 -7.61
CA ALA A 234 -2.41 23.66 -6.71
C ALA A 234 -1.65 24.56 -5.72
N VAL A 235 -1.34 25.82 -6.10
CA VAL A 235 -0.70 26.82 -5.24
C VAL A 235 -1.48 27.09 -3.95
N LEU A 236 -2.80 26.87 -3.93
CA LEU A 236 -3.61 26.99 -2.71
C LEU A 236 -3.14 26.06 -1.59
N GLY A 237 -2.44 24.97 -1.91
CA GLY A 237 -1.85 24.10 -0.89
C GLY A 237 -0.82 24.79 0.01
N VAL A 238 -0.16 25.85 -0.46
CA VAL A 238 0.79 26.64 0.34
C VAL A 238 0.12 27.25 1.58
N ALA A 239 -1.18 27.54 1.54
CA ALA A 239 -1.92 28.06 2.69
C ALA A 239 -1.90 27.12 3.91
N TYR A 240 -1.65 25.81 3.70
CA TYR A 240 -1.50 24.83 4.77
C TYR A 240 -0.29 25.10 5.68
N ALA A 241 0.67 25.94 5.26
CA ALA A 241 1.75 26.43 6.11
C ALA A 241 1.26 27.06 7.42
N GLY A 242 0.08 27.68 7.43
CA GLY A 242 -0.52 28.23 8.65
C GLY A 242 -0.79 27.18 9.74
N ALA A 243 -0.98 25.91 9.36
CA ALA A 243 -1.16 24.82 10.31
C ALA A 243 0.08 24.61 11.20
N ALA A 244 1.28 24.86 10.68
CA ALA A 244 2.52 24.77 11.47
C ALA A 244 2.60 25.84 12.58
N LEU A 245 1.86 26.95 12.44
CA LEU A 245 1.80 28.03 13.42
C LEU A 245 0.63 27.87 14.40
N ALA A 246 -0.48 27.26 13.94
CA ALA A 246 -1.74 27.22 14.67
C ALA A 246 -1.99 25.91 15.42
N LEU A 247 -1.34 24.81 15.00
CA LEU A 247 -1.55 23.47 15.55
C LEU A 247 -0.27 22.93 16.20
N PRO A 248 -0.39 22.04 17.22
CA PRO A 248 0.74 21.30 17.73
C PRO A 248 1.45 20.53 16.62
N ALA A 249 2.79 20.46 16.70
CA ALA A 249 3.60 19.71 15.75
C ALA A 249 3.21 18.22 15.78
N PRO A 250 2.92 17.60 14.63
CA PRO A 250 2.46 16.23 14.59
C PRO A 250 3.61 15.27 14.85
N THR A 251 3.33 14.17 15.53
CA THR A 251 4.26 13.06 15.75
C THR A 251 3.71 11.77 15.12
N PRO A 252 4.53 10.72 14.94
CA PRO A 252 4.04 9.43 14.43
C PRO A 252 2.84 8.87 15.22
N ASP A 253 2.82 9.07 16.54
CA ASP A 253 1.77 8.55 17.44
C ASP A 253 0.38 9.15 17.18
N VAL A 254 0.33 10.39 16.66
CA VAL A 254 -0.91 11.11 16.30
C VAL A 254 -0.90 11.57 14.84
N SER A 255 -0.21 10.80 13.99
CA SER A 255 0.01 11.11 12.58
C SER A 255 -1.28 11.31 11.78
N TYR A 256 -2.37 10.66 12.18
CA TYR A 256 -3.67 10.74 11.51
C TYR A 256 -4.23 12.18 11.46
N HIS A 257 -3.98 13.03 12.46
CA HIS A 257 -4.40 14.44 12.42
C HIS A 257 -3.73 15.20 11.27
N PHE A 258 -2.42 15.02 11.10
CA PHE A 258 -1.66 15.62 10.00
C PHE A 258 -2.10 15.01 8.66
N VAL A 259 -2.12 13.68 8.55
CA VAL A 259 -2.42 12.99 7.29
C VAL A 259 -3.82 13.34 6.78
N PHE A 260 -4.87 13.29 7.62
CA PHE A 260 -6.22 13.62 7.17
C PHE A 260 -6.35 15.09 6.75
N SER A 261 -5.74 16.01 7.50
CA SER A 261 -5.84 17.43 7.19
C SER A 261 -5.04 17.84 5.95
N VAL A 262 -3.84 17.28 5.74
CA VAL A 262 -3.05 17.55 4.52
C VAL A 262 -3.70 16.90 3.29
N LEU A 263 -4.29 15.71 3.41
CA LEU A 263 -5.02 15.08 2.30
C LEU A 263 -6.28 15.88 1.92
N ALA A 264 -6.94 16.54 2.87
CA ALA A 264 -8.07 17.42 2.58
C ALA A 264 -7.68 18.60 1.66
N VAL A 265 -6.42 19.02 1.65
CA VAL A 265 -5.93 20.02 0.67
C VAL A 265 -6.09 19.52 -0.78
N GLY A 266 -6.08 18.20 -0.99
CA GLY A 266 -6.31 17.58 -2.30
C GLY A 266 -7.67 17.95 -2.94
N PHE A 267 -8.68 18.36 -2.16
CA PHE A 267 -9.97 18.82 -2.70
C PHE A 267 -9.84 20.03 -3.66
N VAL A 268 -8.71 20.75 -3.61
CA VAL A 268 -8.37 21.79 -4.60
C VAL A 268 -8.41 21.24 -6.03
N GLY A 269 -7.98 19.99 -6.25
CA GLY A 269 -7.94 19.38 -7.59
C GLY A 269 -9.32 19.22 -8.23
N VAL A 270 -10.35 18.99 -7.42
CA VAL A 270 -11.74 18.80 -7.90
C VAL A 270 -12.56 20.09 -7.88
N THR A 271 -12.01 21.22 -7.44
CA THR A 271 -12.76 22.49 -7.31
C THR A 271 -12.82 23.25 -8.65
N PRO A 272 -13.97 23.85 -9.06
CA PRO A 272 -15.31 23.66 -8.51
C PRO A 272 -15.78 22.22 -8.73
N PRO A 273 -16.45 21.61 -7.74
CA PRO A 273 -16.81 20.20 -7.77
C PRO A 273 -17.75 19.91 -8.94
N SER A 274 -17.30 19.05 -9.86
CA SER A 274 -18.15 18.45 -10.87
C SER A 274 -17.83 16.97 -11.01
N LEU A 275 -18.84 16.13 -11.24
CA LEU A 275 -18.66 14.69 -11.42
C LEU A 275 -17.73 14.39 -12.60
N GLU A 276 -17.81 15.20 -13.67
CA GLU A 276 -16.92 15.10 -14.83
C GLU A 276 -15.45 15.30 -14.45
N ARG A 277 -15.16 16.18 -13.48
CA ARG A 277 -13.79 16.51 -13.07
C ARG A 277 -13.16 15.43 -12.20
N VAL A 278 -13.95 14.77 -11.34
CA VAL A 278 -13.46 13.74 -10.39
C VAL A 278 -12.73 12.59 -11.10
N GLY A 279 -13.12 12.26 -12.33
CA GLY A 279 -12.49 11.21 -13.13
C GLY A 279 -11.28 11.65 -13.97
N THR A 280 -10.82 12.90 -13.87
CA THR A 280 -9.79 13.43 -14.77
C THR A 280 -8.38 13.36 -14.18
N TRP A 281 -7.39 13.11 -15.05
CA TRP A 281 -5.98 13.28 -14.68
C TRP A 281 -5.67 14.70 -14.21
N ARG A 282 -6.36 15.72 -14.74
CA ARG A 282 -6.20 17.10 -14.26
C ARG A 282 -6.55 17.23 -12.79
N ALA A 283 -7.66 16.64 -12.35
CA ALA A 283 -8.04 16.68 -10.94
C ALA A 283 -7.06 15.94 -10.04
N ALA A 284 -6.71 14.70 -10.42
CA ALA A 284 -5.79 13.86 -9.64
C ALA A 284 -4.39 14.49 -9.50
N VAL A 285 -3.80 14.95 -10.62
CA VAL A 285 -2.45 15.54 -10.62
C VAL A 285 -2.43 16.90 -9.92
N THR A 286 -3.50 17.70 -10.03
CA THR A 286 -3.64 18.96 -9.28
C THR A 286 -3.77 18.72 -7.78
N ALA A 287 -4.58 17.72 -7.37
CA ALA A 287 -4.72 17.34 -5.96
C ALA A 287 -3.37 16.90 -5.37
N LEU A 288 -2.64 16.04 -6.09
CA LEU A 288 -1.32 15.56 -5.69
C LEU A 288 -0.30 16.71 -5.57
N ALA A 289 -0.30 17.65 -6.52
CA ALA A 289 0.54 18.83 -6.47
C ALA A 289 0.18 19.75 -5.29
N ALA A 290 -1.10 19.94 -4.99
CA ALA A 290 -1.55 20.74 -3.85
C ALA A 290 -1.09 20.14 -2.51
N ILE A 291 -1.23 18.81 -2.35
CA ILE A 291 -0.74 18.07 -1.17
C ILE A 291 0.79 18.18 -1.04
N SER A 292 1.52 18.10 -2.17
CA SER A 292 2.98 18.26 -2.19
C SER A 292 3.41 19.65 -1.72
N LEU A 293 2.76 20.69 -2.24
CA LEU A 293 3.03 22.06 -1.83
C LEU A 293 2.67 22.31 -0.37
N ALA A 294 1.57 21.71 0.12
CA ALA A 294 1.18 21.79 1.52
C ALA A 294 2.23 21.17 2.45
N ALA A 295 2.73 19.97 2.14
CA ALA A 295 3.74 19.30 2.93
C ALA A 295 5.08 20.07 2.95
N VAL A 296 5.52 20.57 1.79
CA VAL A 296 6.75 21.37 1.70
C VAL A 296 6.62 22.70 2.45
N ALA A 297 5.48 23.39 2.30
CA ALA A 297 5.25 24.67 2.97
C ALA A 297 5.13 24.51 4.50
N TYR A 298 4.48 23.46 4.97
CA TYR A 298 4.46 23.08 6.39
C TYR A 298 5.87 22.84 6.91
N ALA A 299 6.64 21.99 6.23
CA ALA A 299 8.02 21.66 6.64
C ALA A 299 8.92 22.89 6.68
N ALA A 300 8.81 23.79 5.69
CA ALA A 300 9.60 25.02 5.64
C ALA A 300 9.29 25.96 6.81
N VAL A 301 8.01 26.15 7.16
CA VAL A 301 7.65 26.97 8.33
C VAL A 301 8.11 26.30 9.62
N TYR A 302 7.88 24.99 9.76
CA TYR A 302 8.31 24.23 10.93
C TYR A 302 9.81 24.38 11.21
N LEU A 303 10.67 24.28 10.18
CA LEU A 303 12.12 24.46 10.33
C LEU A 303 12.56 25.87 10.71
N VAL A 304 11.71 26.88 10.54
CA VAL A 304 12.01 28.28 10.87
C VAL A 304 11.54 28.63 12.29
N VAL A 305 10.44 28.03 12.75
CA VAL A 305 9.77 28.40 14.01
C VAL A 305 9.91 27.35 15.12
N GLY A 306 10.22 26.10 14.77
CA GLY A 306 10.42 24.97 15.69
C GLY A 306 11.89 24.77 16.02
#